data_AF-A0A7K6DXC0-F1
#
_entry.id   AF-A0A7K6DXC0-F1
#
_cell.length_a   1.000
_cell.length_b   1.000
_cell.length_c   1.000
_cell.angle_alpha   90.00
_cell.angle_beta   90.00
_cell.angle_gamma   90.00
#
_symmetry.space_group_name_H-M   'P 1'
#
loop_
_entity.id
_entity.type
_entity.pdbx_description
1 polymer ?
#
loop_
_entity_poly.entity_id
_entity_poly.type
_entity_poly.pdbx_seq_one_letter_code
_entity_poly.pdbx_strand_id
1 'polypeptide(L)'
;CFVCHKMGASITCCHTGCDRTFHLPCAPDGECVTQYFGAYRSFCWEHRPQQAMQARLSQDNTCCICLDTMEDKISYKSMGCPACQDARFHRHCIQRLALHAGISFRCPRCLKQEPFMTEMLIMGIRLSKRPPSWESEQAVGPLDQRHSRCDAETCVCPRGREHVERQG
;
A
#
# COMPACT_ATOMS: atom_id res chain seq x y z
N CYS A 1 1.70 -21.29 -19.67
CA CYS A 1 2.12 -20.49 -18.50
C CYS A 1 3.52 -20.88 -18.13
N PHE A 2 4.49 -19.95 -18.14
CA PHE A 2 5.87 -20.27 -17.77
C PHE A 2 6.04 -20.54 -16.26
N VAL A 3 5.06 -20.16 -15.43
CA VAL A 3 5.10 -20.33 -13.97
C VAL A 3 4.57 -21.71 -13.55
N CYS A 4 3.37 -22.10 -13.99
CA CYS A 4 2.73 -23.36 -13.58
C CYS A 4 2.80 -24.47 -14.65
N HIS A 5 3.38 -24.19 -15.81
CA HIS A 5 3.50 -25.09 -16.97
C HIS A 5 2.17 -25.60 -17.57
N LYS A 6 1.01 -25.09 -17.12
CA LYS A 6 -0.30 -25.40 -17.70
C LYS A 6 -0.64 -24.51 -18.91
N MET A 7 -1.50 -25.01 -19.79
CA MET A 7 -2.03 -24.31 -20.96
C MET A 7 -3.03 -23.20 -20.58
N GLY A 8 -3.43 -22.37 -21.55
CA GLY A 8 -4.47 -21.34 -21.37
C GLY A 8 -4.02 -20.04 -20.71
N ALA A 9 -2.70 -19.79 -20.63
CA ALA A 9 -2.18 -18.49 -20.21
C ALA A 9 -2.40 -17.46 -21.32
N SER A 10 -3.03 -16.34 -21.00
CA SER A 10 -3.37 -15.28 -21.95
C SER A 10 -2.59 -13.97 -21.76
N ILE A 11 -1.86 -13.82 -20.65
CA ILE A 11 -1.06 -12.62 -20.39
C ILE A 11 0.35 -12.85 -20.93
N THR A 12 0.79 -12.00 -21.85
CA THR A 12 2.14 -12.03 -22.44
C THR A 12 2.97 -10.88 -21.90
N CYS A 13 4.26 -11.11 -21.72
CA CYS A 13 5.21 -10.04 -21.41
C CYS A 13 5.21 -8.97 -22.52
N CYS A 14 5.16 -7.70 -22.13
CA CYS A 14 5.09 -6.55 -23.04
C CYS A 14 6.46 -6.18 -23.64
N HIS A 15 7.55 -6.74 -23.11
CA HIS A 15 8.88 -6.49 -23.64
C HIS A 15 9.05 -7.10 -25.04
N THR A 16 9.56 -6.29 -25.98
CA THR A 16 9.80 -6.72 -27.36
C THR A 16 10.72 -7.93 -27.39
N GLY A 17 10.31 -9.00 -28.08
CA GLY A 17 11.09 -10.23 -28.19
C GLY A 17 10.94 -11.20 -27.01
N CYS A 18 10.18 -10.86 -25.97
CA CYS A 18 9.85 -11.79 -24.89
C CYS A 18 8.55 -12.54 -25.19
N ASP A 19 8.62 -13.86 -25.23
CA ASP A 19 7.50 -14.79 -25.52
C ASP A 19 6.87 -15.39 -24.25
N ARG A 20 7.36 -15.00 -23.05
CA ARG A 20 6.86 -15.54 -21.78
C ARG A 20 5.39 -15.15 -21.57
N THR A 21 4.57 -16.18 -21.36
CA THR A 21 3.14 -16.05 -21.04
C THR A 21 2.80 -16.62 -19.67
N PHE A 22 1.90 -15.99 -18.93
CA PHE A 22 1.48 -16.41 -17.61
C PHE A 22 -0.02 -16.24 -17.38
N HIS A 23 -0.58 -17.00 -16.43
CA HIS A 23 -1.94 -16.76 -15.97
C HIS A 23 -1.93 -15.60 -14.97
N LEU A 24 -3.00 -14.81 -14.92
CA LEU A 24 -3.13 -13.74 -13.92
C LEU A 24 -2.95 -14.25 -12.48
N PRO A 25 -3.54 -15.39 -12.05
CA PRO A 25 -3.34 -15.92 -10.70
C PRO A 25 -1.92 -16.39 -10.43
N CYS A 26 -1.13 -16.73 -11.47
CA CYS A 26 0.27 -17.14 -11.33
C CYS A 26 1.24 -15.96 -11.29
N ALA A 27 0.78 -14.74 -11.55
CA ALA A 27 1.65 -13.56 -11.60
C ALA A 27 2.40 -13.31 -10.26
N PRO A 28 1.79 -13.47 -9.07
CA PRO A 28 2.50 -13.32 -7.80
C PRO A 28 3.63 -14.35 -7.63
N ASP A 29 3.36 -15.62 -7.92
CA ASP A 29 4.34 -16.70 -7.77
C ASP A 29 5.49 -16.57 -8.78
N GLY A 30 5.18 -16.11 -9.99
CA GLY A 30 6.16 -15.82 -11.03
C GLY A 30 6.80 -14.43 -10.91
N GLU A 31 6.57 -13.71 -9.81
CA GLU A 31 7.02 -12.34 -9.57
C GLU A 31 6.82 -11.38 -10.77
N CYS A 32 5.71 -11.56 -11.47
CA CYS A 32 5.31 -10.77 -12.62
C CYS A 32 4.59 -9.51 -12.16
N VAL A 33 4.68 -8.46 -12.98
CA VAL A 33 4.01 -7.18 -12.75
C VAL A 33 2.97 -6.97 -13.84
N THR A 34 1.71 -6.80 -13.44
CA THR A 34 0.61 -6.38 -14.32
C THR A 34 0.18 -4.98 -13.92
N GLN A 35 0.22 -4.05 -14.86
CA GLN A 35 -0.23 -2.67 -14.69
C GLN A 35 -1.74 -2.60 -14.96
N TYR A 36 -2.49 -1.98 -14.06
CA TYR A 36 -3.96 -1.87 -14.14
C TYR A 36 -4.41 -0.49 -14.66
N PHE A 37 -3.58 0.13 -15.49
CA PHE A 37 -3.82 1.45 -16.07
C PHE A 37 -3.34 1.50 -17.53
N GLY A 38 -3.81 2.51 -18.28
CA GLY A 38 -3.40 2.72 -19.66
C GLY A 38 -3.66 1.50 -20.54
N ALA A 39 -2.60 0.98 -21.17
CA ALA A 39 -2.65 -0.19 -22.06
C ALA A 39 -2.60 -1.55 -21.33
N TYR A 40 -2.72 -1.57 -20.00
CA TYR A 40 -2.74 -2.79 -19.19
C TYR A 40 -1.53 -3.72 -19.41
N ARG A 41 -0.34 -3.12 -19.50
CA ARG A 41 0.90 -3.84 -19.80
C ARG A 41 1.29 -4.80 -18.69
N SER A 42 1.84 -5.93 -19.07
CA SER A 42 2.30 -6.97 -18.15
C SER A 42 3.75 -7.36 -18.45
N PHE A 43 4.51 -7.71 -17.43
CA PHE A 43 5.94 -7.98 -17.52
C PHE A 43 6.30 -9.22 -16.72
N CYS A 44 7.12 -10.10 -17.30
CA CYS A 44 7.67 -11.25 -16.58
C CYS A 44 8.70 -10.80 -15.53
N TRP A 45 9.18 -11.72 -14.69
CA TRP A 45 10.14 -11.40 -13.62
C TRP A 45 11.42 -10.69 -14.10
N GLU A 46 11.83 -10.94 -15.34
CA GLU A 46 13.05 -10.38 -15.93
C GLU A 46 12.84 -8.96 -16.47
N HIS A 47 11.68 -8.70 -17.08
CA HIS A 47 11.36 -7.43 -17.73
C HIS A 47 10.45 -6.51 -16.89
N ARG A 48 10.14 -6.90 -15.65
CA ARG A 48 9.33 -6.09 -14.75
C ARG A 48 10.03 -4.77 -14.42
N PRO A 49 9.27 -3.69 -14.16
CA PRO A 49 9.84 -2.47 -13.61
C PRO A 49 10.48 -2.74 -12.25
N GLN A 50 11.53 -1.98 -11.95
CA GLN A 50 12.25 -2.00 -10.69
C GLN A 50 12.27 -0.58 -10.11
N GLN A 51 12.11 -0.45 -8.78
CA GLN A 51 12.24 0.85 -8.14
C GLN A 51 13.71 1.20 -7.97
N ALA A 52 14.12 2.36 -8.49
CA ALA A 52 15.42 2.92 -8.22
C ALA A 52 15.38 3.64 -6.85
N MET A 53 15.73 2.93 -5.79
CA MET A 53 15.80 3.51 -4.44
C MET A 53 17.23 3.55 -3.91
N GLN A 54 17.57 4.63 -3.22
CA GLN A 54 18.85 4.73 -2.53
C GLN A 54 18.92 3.77 -1.34
N ALA A 55 20.14 3.37 -1.00
CA ALA A 55 20.41 2.63 0.22
C ALA A 55 19.91 3.44 1.42
N ARG A 56 19.21 2.77 2.32
CA ARG A 56 18.58 3.40 3.47
C ARG A 56 19.65 3.77 4.50
N LEU A 57 19.54 4.95 5.10
CA LEU A 57 20.41 5.37 6.20
C LEU A 57 19.99 4.75 7.54
N SER A 58 18.70 4.48 7.74
CA SER A 58 18.18 3.91 8.99
C SER A 58 18.19 2.38 9.01
N GLN A 59 18.52 1.81 10.18
CA GLN A 59 18.68 0.36 10.41
C GLN A 59 17.35 -0.38 10.69
N ASP A 60 16.24 0.35 10.78
CA ASP A 60 14.94 -0.20 11.18
C ASP A 60 14.20 -0.83 10.00
N ASN A 61 14.47 -2.10 9.70
CA ASN A 61 13.86 -2.81 8.56
C ASN A 61 12.43 -3.30 8.86
N THR A 62 11.55 -2.41 9.30
CA THR A 62 10.13 -2.69 9.53
C THR A 62 9.23 -2.10 8.45
N CYS A 63 8.11 -2.77 8.20
CA CYS A 63 7.06 -2.30 7.31
C CYS A 63 6.27 -1.18 7.97
N CYS A 64 6.13 -0.01 7.33
CA CYS A 64 5.40 1.11 7.91
C CYS A 64 3.88 0.89 8.03
N ILE A 65 3.34 -0.27 7.61
CA ILE A 65 1.92 -0.61 7.68
C ILE A 65 1.65 -1.67 8.75
N CYS A 66 2.37 -2.81 8.73
CA CYS A 66 2.14 -3.89 9.70
C CYS A 66 3.16 -3.93 10.84
N LEU A 67 4.23 -3.13 10.78
CA LEU A 67 5.32 -3.06 11.74
C LEU A 67 6.18 -4.34 11.84
N ASP A 68 5.93 -5.35 11.02
CA ASP A 68 6.77 -6.55 10.95
C ASP A 68 8.05 -6.30 10.15
N THR A 69 9.04 -7.16 10.40
CA THR A 69 10.35 -7.15 9.73
C THR A 69 10.23 -7.37 8.21
N MET A 70 11.15 -6.75 7.48
CA MET A 70 11.24 -6.77 6.03
C MET A 70 12.64 -7.16 5.55
N GLU A 71 12.72 -7.56 4.28
CA GLU A 71 14.00 -7.62 3.57
C GLU A 71 14.60 -6.22 3.45
N ASP A 72 15.90 -6.10 3.69
CA ASP A 72 16.65 -4.84 3.62
C ASP A 72 16.62 -4.22 2.21
N LYS A 73 16.50 -5.07 1.18
CA LYS A 73 16.58 -4.69 -0.23
C LYS A 73 15.18 -4.58 -0.83
N ILE A 74 15.02 -3.59 -1.71
CA ILE A 74 13.86 -3.51 -2.58
C ILE A 74 13.83 -4.73 -3.50
N SER A 75 12.69 -5.38 -3.57
CA SER A 75 12.45 -6.62 -4.30
C SER A 75 11.04 -6.64 -4.86
N TYR A 76 10.61 -7.74 -5.47
CA TYR A 76 9.19 -7.89 -5.83
C TYR A 76 8.29 -7.81 -4.58
N LYS A 77 8.76 -8.35 -3.45
CA LYS A 77 8.00 -8.45 -2.20
C LYS A 77 8.13 -7.19 -1.33
N SER A 78 9.17 -6.39 -1.53
CA SER A 78 9.50 -5.22 -0.71
C SER A 78 9.53 -3.96 -1.56
N MET A 79 8.66 -3.00 -1.24
CA MET A 79 8.54 -1.72 -1.93
C MET A 79 8.93 -0.56 -1.02
N GLY A 80 9.22 0.60 -1.62
CA GLY A 80 9.42 1.82 -0.85
C GLY A 80 8.82 3.05 -1.49
N CYS A 81 8.72 4.11 -0.68
CA CYS A 81 8.18 5.38 -1.12
C CYS A 81 9.25 6.18 -1.89
N PRO A 82 9.03 6.54 -3.17
CA PRO A 82 10.01 7.31 -3.93
C PRO A 82 10.14 8.75 -3.42
N ALA A 83 9.12 9.26 -2.71
CA ALA A 83 9.04 10.66 -2.33
C ALA A 83 9.79 10.99 -1.04
N CYS A 84 9.81 10.09 -0.05
CA CYS A 84 10.60 10.27 1.17
C CYS A 84 11.82 9.36 1.25
N GLN A 85 11.90 8.30 0.42
CA GLN A 85 12.98 7.31 0.37
C GLN A 85 13.25 6.53 1.67
N ASP A 86 12.55 6.85 2.76
CA ASP A 86 12.68 6.23 4.08
C ASP A 86 11.66 5.10 4.29
N ALA A 87 10.40 5.30 3.88
CA ALA A 87 9.35 4.33 4.12
C ALA A 87 9.52 3.04 3.29
N ARG A 88 9.29 1.88 3.92
CA ARG A 88 9.34 0.54 3.34
C ARG A 88 8.06 -0.22 3.65
N PHE A 89 7.66 -1.10 2.74
CA PHE A 89 6.42 -1.85 2.86
C PHE A 89 6.49 -3.22 2.19
N HIS A 90 5.84 -4.22 2.77
CA HIS A 90 5.52 -5.43 2.01
C HIS A 90 4.54 -5.10 0.88
N ARG A 91 4.73 -5.71 -0.29
CA ARG A 91 3.85 -5.56 -1.46
C ARG A 91 2.39 -5.84 -1.11
N HIS A 92 2.12 -6.90 -0.33
CA HIS A 92 0.75 -7.23 0.06
C HIS A 92 0.14 -6.18 1.01
N CYS A 93 0.94 -5.57 1.89
CA CYS A 93 0.49 -4.49 2.77
C CYS A 93 0.07 -3.27 1.96
N ILE A 94 0.88 -2.89 0.96
CA ILE A 94 0.56 -1.82 0.04
C ILE A 94 -0.67 -2.13 -0.80
N GLN A 95 -0.79 -3.36 -1.32
CA GLN A 95 -1.95 -3.77 -2.11
C GLN A 95 -3.25 -3.69 -1.29
N ARG A 96 -3.21 -4.08 -0.01
CA ARG A 96 -4.35 -3.95 0.90
C ARG A 96 -4.66 -2.47 1.16
N LEU A 97 -3.65 -1.65 1.47
CA LEU A 97 -3.81 -0.21 1.66
C LEU A 97 -4.45 0.45 0.42
N ALA A 98 -3.98 0.12 -0.79
CA ALA A 98 -4.52 0.62 -2.05
C ALA A 98 -6.01 0.30 -2.27
N LEU A 99 -6.43 -0.91 -1.89
CA LEU A 99 -7.84 -1.32 -1.99
C LEU A 99 -8.73 -0.58 -0.99
N HIS A 100 -8.22 -0.27 0.19
CA HIS A 100 -8.97 0.44 1.24
C HIS A 100 -8.96 1.95 1.07
N ALA A 101 -7.82 2.55 0.74
CA ALA A 101 -7.66 3.99 0.60
C ALA A 101 -8.27 4.54 -0.68
N GLY A 102 -8.37 3.72 -1.73
CA GLY A 102 -8.95 4.13 -3.00
C GLY A 102 -8.33 5.42 -3.56
N ILE A 103 -9.15 6.44 -3.80
CA ILE A 103 -8.69 7.74 -4.33
C ILE A 103 -7.77 8.53 -3.39
N SER A 104 -7.77 8.24 -2.08
CA SER A 104 -6.91 8.91 -1.10
C SER A 104 -5.60 8.15 -0.82
N PHE A 105 -5.22 7.23 -1.71
CA PHE A 105 -4.02 6.42 -1.57
C PHE A 105 -2.74 7.25 -1.63
N ARG A 106 -2.07 7.38 -0.49
CA ARG A 106 -0.86 8.18 -0.28
C ARG A 106 0.10 7.46 0.66
N CYS A 107 1.35 7.90 0.69
CA CYS A 107 2.34 7.31 1.58
C CYS A 107 1.91 7.52 3.05
N PRO A 108 1.79 6.46 3.89
CA PRO A 108 1.44 6.61 5.30
C PRO A 108 2.45 7.43 6.11
N ARG A 109 3.71 7.50 5.66
CA ARG A 109 4.79 8.19 6.38
C ARG A 109 4.89 9.68 6.05
N CYS A 110 4.90 10.04 4.77
CA CYS A 110 5.12 11.42 4.33
C CYS A 110 3.88 12.09 3.73
N LEU A 111 2.77 11.37 3.65
CA LEU A 111 1.47 11.85 3.17
C LEU A 111 1.44 12.35 1.71
N LYS A 112 2.56 12.30 0.99
CA LYS A 112 2.63 12.62 -0.45
C LYS A 112 1.86 11.57 -1.26
N GLN A 113 0.96 12.04 -2.10
CA GLN A 113 0.07 11.22 -2.92
C GLN A 113 0.69 10.92 -4.30
N GLU A 114 0.74 11.90 -5.19
CA GLU A 114 1.09 11.70 -6.62
C GLU A 114 2.35 10.87 -6.90
N PRO A 115 3.56 11.21 -6.35
CA PRO A 115 4.76 10.42 -6.63
C PRO A 115 4.67 9.00 -6.06
N PHE A 116 3.98 8.82 -4.94
CA PHE A 116 3.80 7.51 -4.33
C PHE A 116 2.80 6.67 -5.13
N MET A 117 1.63 7.24 -5.44
CA MET A 117 0.58 6.58 -6.21
C MET A 117 1.08 6.12 -7.57
N THR A 118 1.75 7.01 -8.32
CA THR A 118 2.29 6.73 -9.66
C THR A 118 3.27 5.57 -9.64
N GLU A 119 4.22 5.59 -8.70
CA GLU A 119 5.21 4.53 -8.54
C GLU A 119 4.55 3.18 -8.21
N MET A 120 3.62 3.16 -7.24
CA MET A 120 2.95 1.92 -6.86
C MET A 120 2.12 1.35 -8.02
N LEU A 121 1.46 2.19 -8.81
CA LEU A 121 0.77 1.78 -10.05
C LEU A 121 1.73 1.14 -11.04
N ILE A 122 2.88 1.79 -11.33
CA ILE A 122 3.91 1.27 -12.23
C ILE A 122 4.40 -0.10 -11.77
N MET A 123 4.59 -0.26 -10.45
CA MET A 123 4.99 -1.52 -9.83
C MET A 123 3.87 -2.57 -9.76
N GLY A 124 2.68 -2.28 -10.29
CA GLY A 124 1.56 -3.22 -10.44
C GLY A 124 0.67 -3.34 -9.20
N ILE A 125 0.64 -2.32 -8.34
CA ILE A 125 -0.35 -2.23 -7.27
C ILE A 125 -1.67 -1.77 -7.87
N ARG A 126 -2.73 -2.55 -7.63
CA ARG A 126 -4.07 -2.22 -8.10
C ARG A 126 -4.73 -1.20 -7.16
N LEU A 127 -5.12 -0.05 -7.70
CA LEU A 127 -5.92 0.94 -7.00
C LEU A 127 -7.42 0.75 -7.26
N SER A 128 -8.23 1.05 -6.25
CA SER A 128 -9.67 1.17 -6.42
C SER A 128 -10.06 2.62 -6.67
N LYS A 129 -11.01 2.88 -7.58
CA LYS A 129 -11.48 4.24 -7.90
C LYS A 129 -12.54 4.76 -6.91
N ARG A 130 -12.78 4.03 -5.81
CA ARG A 130 -13.76 4.38 -4.79
C ARG A 130 -13.19 5.36 -3.75
N PRO A 131 -14.03 6.11 -3.02
CA PRO A 131 -13.63 6.77 -1.79
C PRO A 131 -13.04 5.77 -0.79
N PRO A 132 -12.20 6.21 0.16
CA PRO A 132 -11.68 5.33 1.19
C PRO A 132 -12.78 4.55 1.90
N SER A 133 -12.53 3.28 2.22
CA SER A 133 -13.53 2.45 2.90
C SER A 133 -13.92 2.95 4.29
N TRP A 134 -13.05 3.74 4.93
CA TRP A 134 -13.32 4.38 6.22
C TRP A 134 -14.23 5.61 6.12
N GLU A 135 -14.54 6.08 4.92
CA GLU A 135 -15.53 7.13 4.67
C GLU A 135 -16.92 6.55 4.35
N SER A 136 -17.09 5.23 4.37
CA SER A 136 -18.41 4.62 4.16
C SER A 136 -19.38 4.95 5.32
N GLU A 137 -20.66 5.09 5.00
CA GLU A 137 -21.73 5.39 5.98
C GLU A 137 -21.81 4.38 7.14
N GLN A 138 -21.21 3.19 7.00
CA GLN A 138 -21.13 2.16 8.04
C GLN A 138 -19.89 2.30 8.95
N ALA A 139 -18.87 3.04 8.52
CA ALA A 139 -17.64 3.32 9.28
C ALA A 139 -17.77 4.58 10.15
N VAL A 140 -18.74 5.44 9.86
CA VAL A 140 -19.18 6.53 10.74
C VAL A 140 -20.11 5.98 11.83
N GLY A 141 -19.57 5.07 12.65
CA GLY A 141 -20.01 5.00 14.05
C GLY A 141 -19.73 6.36 14.72
N PRO A 142 -20.18 6.61 15.97
CA PRO A 142 -20.03 7.90 16.64
C PRO A 142 -18.56 8.21 17.02
N LEU A 143 -17.65 8.27 16.04
CA LEU A 143 -16.29 8.80 16.15
C LEU A 143 -16.30 10.31 16.38
N ASP A 144 -17.44 10.98 16.16
CA ASP A 144 -17.65 12.38 16.51
C ASP A 144 -18.13 12.57 17.97
N GLN A 145 -18.35 11.48 18.73
CA GLN A 145 -18.40 11.61 20.18
C GLN A 145 -16.97 11.76 20.69
N ARG A 146 -16.50 13.01 20.74
CA ARG A 146 -15.36 13.37 21.56
C ARG A 146 -15.57 12.76 22.94
N HIS A 147 -14.62 11.91 23.34
CA HIS A 147 -14.61 11.33 24.66
C HIS A 147 -14.71 12.45 25.70
N SER A 148 -15.85 12.51 26.38
CA SER A 148 -16.25 13.65 27.22
C SER A 148 -16.10 13.36 28.70
N ARG A 149 -15.50 12.23 29.09
CA ARG A 149 -15.38 11.78 30.47
C ARG A 149 -13.93 11.50 30.83
N CYS A 150 -13.50 11.80 32.04
CA CYS A 150 -12.15 11.47 32.51
C CYS A 150 -12.04 9.98 32.92
N ASP A 151 -11.08 9.28 32.32
CA ASP A 151 -10.78 7.85 32.56
C ASP A 151 -9.77 7.58 33.69
N ALA A 152 -9.23 8.62 34.35
CA ALA A 152 -8.30 8.43 35.47
C ALA A 152 -8.97 7.69 36.64
N GLU A 153 -8.24 6.82 37.34
CA GLU A 153 -8.79 6.09 38.50
C GLU A 153 -9.38 7.05 39.55
N THR A 154 -8.66 8.13 39.87
CA THR A 154 -9.16 9.25 40.68
C THR A 154 -9.21 10.53 39.85
N CYS A 155 -10.40 11.08 39.62
CA CYS A 155 -10.56 12.36 38.93
C CYS A 155 -10.40 13.53 39.90
N VAL A 156 -9.51 14.45 39.57
CA VAL A 156 -9.24 15.66 40.36
C VAL A 156 -10.05 16.88 39.90
N CYS A 157 -10.85 16.76 38.84
CA CYS A 157 -11.66 17.86 38.35
C CYS A 157 -12.79 18.18 39.34
N PRO A 158 -12.83 19.39 39.93
CA PRO A 158 -13.88 19.76 40.89
C PRO A 158 -15.27 19.85 40.25
N ARG A 159 -15.34 19.97 38.91
CA ARG A 159 -16.59 20.03 38.13
C ARG A 159 -17.06 18.65 37.67
N GLY A 160 -16.40 17.59 38.12
CA GLY A 160 -16.73 16.21 37.80
C GLY A 160 -16.04 15.70 36.54
N ARG A 161 -16.19 14.39 36.31
CA ARG A 161 -15.49 13.67 35.23
C ARG A 161 -15.95 14.08 33.83
N GLU A 162 -17.14 14.62 33.69
CA GLU A 162 -17.77 14.95 32.40
C GLU A 162 -17.57 16.41 31.98
N HIS A 163 -16.75 17.16 32.73
CA HIS A 163 -16.53 18.57 32.46
C HIS A 163 -15.62 18.77 31.24
N VAL A 164 -16.11 19.51 30.24
CA VAL A 164 -15.37 19.92 29.05
C VAL A 164 -15.28 21.45 29.05
N GLU A 165 -14.08 22.02 28.98
CA GLU A 165 -13.92 23.46 28.78
C GLU A 165 -14.46 23.86 27.40
N ARG A 166 -15.35 24.85 27.35
CA ARG A 166 -15.74 25.47 26.08
C ARG A 166 -14.56 26.32 25.60
N GLN A 167 -14.04 26.00 24.41
CA GLN A 167 -12.99 26.80 23.76
C GLN A 167 -13.45 28.27 23.64
N GLY A 168 -12.57 29.19 24.03
CA GLY A 168 -12.65 30.61 23.69
C GLY A 168 -12.02 30.89 22.34
#